data_AF-A0A2S4UGJ0-F1
#
_entry.id   AF-A0A2S4UGJ0-F1
#
_cell.length_a   1.000
_cell.length_b   1.000
_cell.length_c   1.000
_cell.angle_alpha   90.00
_cell.angle_beta   90.00
_cell.angle_gamma   90.00
#
_symmetry.space_group_name_H-M   'P 1'
#
loop_
_entity.id
_entity.type
_entity.pdbx_description
1 polymer ?
#
loop_
_entity_poly.entity_id
_entity_poly.type
_entity_poly.pdbx_seq_one_letter_code
_entity_poly.pdbx_strand_id
1 'polypeptide(L)'
;MDDTKRFRELHADAQDAEEFLTMVEDGVLHQYLIDLGELIDTLAKGDATRFATSQSHFKSPWVKLIKREAQFERLVHVCNIEADKPLQEKASKLVFFLRHPMYAHHTEITHHQRVHAINATRTTAKTYLENLSKNISAQKQPVDEPERLTHERFKRLHVNVDNAEGFLQQAVEGHTGLELKVHGQMSCDTQTR
;
A
#
# COMPACT_ATOMS: atom_id res chain seq x y z
N MET A 1 -22.82 -3.74 -8.97
CA MET A 1 -21.91 -3.98 -10.12
C MET A 1 -20.70 -4.68 -9.54
N ASP A 2 -20.25 -5.78 -10.13
CA ASP A 2 -19.06 -6.50 -9.66
C ASP A 2 -17.81 -5.60 -9.80
N ASP A 3 -17.08 -5.41 -8.71
CA ASP A 3 -15.88 -4.56 -8.66
C ASP A 3 -14.79 -5.08 -9.60
N THR A 4 -14.69 -6.40 -9.78
CA THR A 4 -13.77 -7.00 -10.74
C THR A 4 -14.08 -6.55 -12.16
N LYS A 5 -15.37 -6.58 -12.54
CA LYS A 5 -15.82 -6.11 -13.85
C LYS A 5 -15.50 -4.62 -14.04
N ARG A 6 -15.83 -3.78 -13.06
CA ARG A 6 -15.56 -2.34 -13.11
C ARG A 6 -14.06 -2.05 -13.20
N PHE A 7 -13.23 -2.78 -12.46
CA PHE A 7 -11.79 -2.66 -12.52
C PHE A 7 -11.26 -3.01 -13.91
N ARG A 8 -11.69 -4.12 -14.50
CA ARG A 8 -11.31 -4.53 -15.87
C ARG A 8 -11.72 -3.50 -16.91
N GLU A 9 -12.90 -2.90 -16.80
CA GLU A 9 -13.33 -1.83 -17.72
C GLU A 9 -12.43 -0.59 -17.64
N LEU A 10 -11.94 -0.24 -16.45
CA LEU A 10 -11.05 0.90 -16.23
C LEU A 10 -9.60 0.61 -16.64
N HIS A 11 -9.17 -0.66 -16.53
CA HIS A 11 -7.78 -1.08 -16.68
C HIS A 11 -7.59 -2.13 -17.78
N ALA A 12 -8.50 -2.18 -18.77
CA ALA A 12 -8.53 -3.22 -19.81
C ALA A 12 -7.20 -3.38 -20.56
N ASP A 13 -6.44 -2.29 -20.66
CA ASP A 13 -5.17 -2.25 -21.37
C ASP A 13 -3.93 -2.32 -20.45
N ALA A 14 -4.11 -2.34 -19.13
CA ALA A 14 -2.98 -2.35 -18.21
C ALA A 14 -2.36 -3.74 -18.14
N GLN A 15 -1.05 -3.81 -18.43
CA GLN A 15 -0.29 -5.06 -18.43
C GLN A 15 -0.31 -5.78 -17.08
N ASP A 16 -0.42 -5.04 -15.99
CA ASP A 16 -0.36 -5.53 -14.62
C ASP A 16 -1.77 -5.77 -14.02
N ALA A 17 -2.86 -5.56 -14.77
CA ALA A 17 -4.24 -5.61 -14.25
C ALA A 17 -4.69 -6.99 -13.78
N GLU A 18 -4.45 -8.05 -14.57
CA GLU A 18 -4.84 -9.40 -14.15
C GLU A 18 -3.93 -9.92 -13.03
N GLU A 19 -2.64 -9.58 -13.04
CA GLU A 19 -1.74 -9.88 -11.93
C GLU A 19 -2.25 -9.25 -10.63
N PHE A 20 -2.65 -7.96 -10.68
CA PHE A 20 -3.26 -7.27 -9.56
C PHE A 20 -4.49 -8.01 -9.04
N LEU A 21 -5.45 -8.36 -9.92
CA LEU A 21 -6.67 -9.08 -9.54
C LEU A 21 -6.39 -10.46 -8.92
N THR A 22 -5.32 -11.13 -9.32
CA THR A 22 -4.95 -12.43 -8.73
C THR A 22 -4.31 -12.30 -7.35
N MET A 23 -3.76 -11.13 -7.01
CA MET A 23 -2.98 -10.91 -5.80
C MET A 23 -3.75 -10.21 -4.68
N VAL A 24 -4.77 -9.41 -5.01
CA VAL A 24 -5.50 -8.62 -4.02
C VAL A 24 -6.80 -9.29 -3.61
N GLU A 25 -7.15 -9.15 -2.33
CA GLU A 25 -8.46 -9.55 -1.81
C GLU A 25 -9.55 -8.59 -2.28
N ASP A 26 -10.80 -9.06 -2.32
CA ASP A 26 -11.96 -8.27 -2.78
C ASP A 26 -12.11 -6.94 -2.02
N GLY A 27 -11.89 -6.94 -0.70
CA GLY A 27 -11.96 -5.71 0.10
C GLY A 27 -10.91 -4.67 -0.29
N VAL A 28 -9.73 -5.13 -0.70
CA VAL A 28 -8.62 -4.28 -1.14
C VAL A 28 -8.88 -3.73 -2.54
N LEU A 29 -9.44 -4.55 -3.44
CA LEU A 29 -9.91 -4.11 -4.75
C LEU A 29 -11.01 -3.05 -4.62
N HIS A 30 -11.97 -3.26 -3.72
CA HIS A 30 -13.05 -2.31 -3.46
C HIS A 30 -12.50 -0.95 -3.01
N GLN A 31 -11.58 -0.96 -2.03
CA GLN A 31 -10.95 0.27 -1.54
C GLN A 31 -10.16 0.98 -2.64
N TYR A 32 -9.43 0.25 -3.47
CA TYR A 32 -8.73 0.81 -4.62
C TYR A 32 -9.67 1.59 -5.55
N LEU A 33 -10.85 1.02 -5.84
CA LEU A 33 -11.85 1.68 -6.71
C LEU A 33 -12.49 2.90 -6.05
N ILE A 34 -12.69 2.88 -4.73
CA ILE A 34 -13.13 4.05 -3.97
C ILE A 34 -12.07 5.16 -4.07
N ASP A 35 -10.82 4.86 -3.73
CA ASP A 35 -9.72 5.82 -3.71
C ASP A 35 -9.50 6.44 -5.10
N LEU A 36 -9.61 5.64 -6.16
CA LEU A 36 -9.54 6.10 -7.54
C LEU A 36 -10.73 7.01 -7.90
N GLY A 37 -11.94 6.66 -7.47
CA GLY A 37 -13.13 7.49 -7.63
C GLY A 37 -12.97 8.85 -6.96
N GLU A 38 -12.52 8.86 -5.71
CA GLU A 38 -12.25 10.10 -4.97
C GLU A 38 -11.17 10.97 -5.62
N LEU A 39 -10.11 10.35 -6.17
CA LEU A 39 -9.09 11.08 -6.91
C LEU A 39 -9.71 11.78 -8.12
N ILE A 40 -10.53 11.06 -8.90
CA ILE A 40 -11.23 11.61 -10.08
C ILE A 40 -12.15 12.76 -9.68
N ASP A 41 -12.95 12.57 -8.63
CA ASP A 41 -13.92 13.58 -8.17
C ASP A 41 -13.23 14.82 -7.63
N THR A 42 -12.11 14.65 -6.92
CA THR A 42 -11.30 15.77 -6.43
C THR A 42 -10.70 16.54 -7.61
N LEU A 43 -10.14 15.84 -8.59
CA LEU A 43 -9.62 16.45 -9.81
C LEU A 43 -10.69 17.23 -10.58
N ALA A 44 -11.90 16.69 -10.67
CA ALA A 44 -13.03 17.30 -11.38
C ALA A 44 -13.56 18.59 -10.74
N LYS A 45 -13.44 18.76 -9.42
CA LYS A 45 -13.95 19.96 -8.74
C LYS A 45 -13.05 21.19 -8.93
N GLY A 46 -11.74 21.01 -9.04
CA GLY A 46 -10.80 22.12 -8.94
C GLY A 46 -10.76 22.70 -7.52
N ASP A 47 -9.94 23.75 -7.34
CA ASP A 47 -9.93 24.58 -6.14
C ASP A 47 -9.41 25.99 -6.47
N ALA A 48 -9.21 26.85 -5.47
CA ALA A 48 -8.74 28.22 -5.65
C ALA A 48 -7.33 28.33 -6.30
N THR A 49 -6.55 27.26 -6.25
CA THR A 49 -5.16 27.19 -6.74
C THR A 49 -5.01 26.29 -7.96
N ARG A 50 -6.06 25.56 -8.36
CA ARG A 50 -6.01 24.54 -9.41
C ARG A 50 -7.27 24.52 -10.27
N PHE A 51 -7.06 24.46 -11.59
CA PHE A 51 -8.16 24.25 -12.53
C PHE A 51 -8.76 22.84 -12.42
N ALA A 52 -10.08 22.75 -12.53
CA ALA A 52 -10.81 21.50 -12.65
C ALA A 52 -10.29 20.67 -13.85
N THR A 53 -10.07 19.39 -13.62
CA THR A 53 -9.68 18.42 -14.67
C THR A 53 -10.87 17.51 -14.93
N SER A 54 -11.43 17.58 -16.14
CA SER A 54 -12.53 16.68 -16.51
C SER A 54 -12.09 15.21 -16.48
N GLN A 55 -13.05 14.31 -16.27
CA GLN A 55 -12.76 12.87 -16.26
C GLN A 55 -12.12 12.39 -17.57
N SER A 56 -12.50 12.96 -18.73
CA SER A 56 -11.88 12.63 -20.02
C SER A 56 -10.42 13.09 -20.10
N HIS A 57 -10.12 14.28 -19.55
CA HIS A 57 -8.75 14.81 -19.49
C HIS A 57 -7.87 14.04 -18.52
N PHE A 58 -8.43 13.49 -17.43
CA PHE A 58 -7.73 12.58 -16.53
C PHE A 58 -7.50 11.19 -17.15
N LYS A 59 -8.52 10.64 -17.83
CA LYS A 59 -8.47 9.25 -18.33
C LYS A 59 -7.34 9.03 -19.32
N SER A 60 -7.09 9.98 -20.22
CA SER A 60 -6.04 9.86 -21.25
C SER A 60 -4.62 9.70 -20.66
N PRO A 61 -4.10 10.60 -19.82
CA PRO A 61 -2.79 10.43 -19.18
C PRO A 61 -2.78 9.27 -18.19
N TRP A 62 -3.88 8.97 -17.49
CA TRP A 62 -3.97 7.82 -16.61
C TRP A 62 -3.75 6.51 -17.36
N VAL A 63 -4.47 6.29 -18.47
CA VAL A 63 -4.35 5.08 -19.30
C VAL A 63 -2.94 4.94 -19.87
N LYS A 64 -2.34 6.02 -20.40
CA LYS A 64 -0.96 5.98 -20.88
C LYS A 64 0.02 5.69 -19.76
N LEU A 65 -0.22 6.27 -18.59
CA LEU A 65 0.60 6.03 -17.42
C LEU A 65 0.54 4.56 -17.07
N ILE A 66 -0.63 3.94 -16.82
CA ILE A 66 -0.76 2.52 -16.45
C ILE A 66 -0.22 1.55 -17.53
N LYS A 67 -0.27 1.92 -18.81
CA LYS A 67 0.33 1.15 -19.94
C LYS A 67 1.84 1.27 -20.07
N ARG A 68 2.51 2.06 -19.22
CA ARG A 68 3.95 2.38 -19.28
C ARG A 68 4.33 3.16 -20.54
N GLU A 69 3.36 3.80 -21.19
CA GLU A 69 3.55 4.65 -22.39
C GLU A 69 3.86 6.11 -22.03
N ALA A 70 3.69 6.48 -20.76
CA ALA A 70 4.01 7.80 -20.24
C ALA A 70 4.60 7.71 -18.84
N GLN A 71 5.41 8.73 -18.51
CA GLN A 71 5.93 8.95 -17.17
C GLN A 71 4.90 9.64 -16.28
N PHE A 72 5.05 9.49 -14.96
CA PHE A 72 4.18 10.07 -13.95
C PHE A 72 4.04 11.59 -14.08
N GLU A 73 5.13 12.29 -14.43
CA GLU A 73 5.15 13.74 -14.64
C GLU A 73 4.09 14.20 -15.66
N ARG A 74 3.81 13.40 -16.69
CA ARG A 74 2.77 13.73 -17.67
C ARG A 74 1.37 13.77 -17.04
N LEU A 75 1.08 12.88 -16.10
CA LEU A 75 -0.17 12.90 -15.34
C LEU A 75 -0.25 14.17 -14.49
N VAL A 76 0.84 14.50 -13.80
CA VAL A 76 0.94 15.71 -12.95
C VAL A 76 0.62 16.96 -13.75
N HIS A 77 1.25 17.11 -14.92
CA HIS A 77 1.08 18.28 -15.77
C HIS A 77 -0.32 18.40 -16.37
N VAL A 78 -0.87 17.30 -16.91
CA VAL A 78 -2.21 17.34 -17.53
C VAL A 78 -3.31 17.57 -16.49
N CYS A 79 -3.11 17.10 -15.25
CA CYS A 79 -4.05 17.31 -14.15
C CYS A 79 -3.82 18.63 -13.39
N ASN A 80 -2.79 19.40 -13.76
CA ASN A 80 -2.40 20.66 -13.11
C ASN A 80 -2.18 20.48 -11.58
N ILE A 81 -1.53 19.39 -11.18
CA ILE A 81 -1.30 19.06 -9.75
C ILE A 81 0.16 19.27 -9.32
N GLU A 82 0.97 20.04 -10.06
CA GLU A 82 2.39 20.28 -9.78
C GLU A 82 2.64 20.86 -8.38
N ALA A 83 1.76 21.74 -7.91
CA ALA A 83 1.82 22.32 -6.57
C ALA A 83 1.09 21.48 -5.51
N ASP A 84 0.25 20.54 -5.91
CA ASP A 84 -0.59 19.73 -5.02
C ASP A 84 0.11 18.41 -4.66
N LYS A 85 0.99 18.47 -3.67
CA LYS A 85 1.73 17.30 -3.17
C LYS A 85 0.78 16.19 -2.68
N PRO A 86 -0.30 16.46 -1.91
CA PRO A 86 -1.26 15.43 -1.52
C PRO A 86 -1.88 14.67 -2.70
N LEU A 87 -2.29 15.36 -3.76
CA LEU A 87 -2.84 14.70 -4.95
C LEU A 87 -1.79 13.89 -5.71
N GLN A 88 -0.56 14.40 -5.81
CA GLN A 88 0.56 13.63 -6.39
C GLN A 88 0.86 12.37 -5.57
N GLU A 89 0.85 12.44 -4.24
CA GLU A 89 1.00 11.31 -3.33
C GLU A 89 -0.09 10.27 -3.55
N LYS A 90 -1.36 10.68 -3.60
CA LYS A 90 -2.51 9.78 -3.82
C LYS A 90 -2.44 9.10 -5.19
N ALA A 91 -2.19 9.88 -6.24
CA ALA A 91 -2.06 9.35 -7.59
C ALA A 91 -0.88 8.38 -7.71
N SER A 92 0.28 8.70 -7.13
CA SER A 92 1.44 7.80 -7.18
C SER A 92 1.20 6.51 -6.39
N LYS A 93 0.50 6.57 -5.24
CA LYS A 93 0.11 5.36 -4.49
C LYS A 93 -0.77 4.44 -5.30
N LEU A 94 -1.82 4.95 -5.94
CA LEU A 94 -2.75 4.14 -6.73
C LEU A 94 -2.06 3.46 -7.92
N VAL A 95 -1.26 4.20 -8.68
CA VAL A 95 -0.54 3.64 -9.84
C VAL A 95 0.52 2.65 -9.39
N PHE A 96 1.25 2.96 -8.32
CA PHE A 96 2.24 2.05 -7.75
C PHE A 96 1.58 0.76 -7.29
N PHE A 97 0.44 0.85 -6.59
CA PHE A 97 -0.26 -0.32 -6.08
C PHE A 97 -0.74 -1.24 -7.19
N LEU A 98 -1.31 -0.67 -8.25
CA LEU A 98 -1.73 -1.44 -9.43
C LEU A 98 -0.56 -2.21 -10.07
N ARG A 99 0.64 -1.61 -10.11
CA ARG A 99 1.81 -2.18 -10.80
C ARG A 99 2.64 -3.13 -9.97
N HIS A 100 2.62 -2.92 -8.67
CA HIS A 100 3.51 -3.56 -7.71
C HIS A 100 2.70 -3.99 -6.48
N PRO A 101 1.62 -4.79 -6.65
CA PRO A 101 0.72 -5.18 -5.57
C PRO A 101 1.44 -5.80 -4.37
N MET A 102 2.46 -6.64 -4.64
CA MET A 102 3.29 -7.26 -3.60
C MET A 102 4.05 -6.26 -2.70
N TYR A 103 4.33 -5.06 -3.18
CA TYR A 103 5.15 -4.07 -2.49
C TYR A 103 4.34 -2.94 -1.88
N ALA A 104 3.03 -2.91 -2.11
CA ALA A 104 2.19 -1.79 -1.71
C ALA A 104 1.86 -1.75 -0.22
N HIS A 105 2.04 -2.86 0.49
CA HIS A 105 1.87 -2.93 1.95
C HIS A 105 3.11 -2.45 2.72
N HIS A 106 4.23 -2.20 2.03
CA HIS A 106 5.41 -1.61 2.66
C HIS A 106 5.18 -0.10 2.89
N THR A 107 4.73 0.23 4.09
CA THR A 107 4.48 1.59 4.59
C THR A 107 5.68 2.54 4.47
N GLU A 108 6.87 2.01 4.20
CA GLU A 108 8.14 2.74 4.13
C GLU A 108 8.50 3.23 2.72
N ILE A 109 7.73 2.87 1.67
CA ILE A 109 8.02 3.35 0.31
C ILE A 109 7.52 4.79 0.13
N THR A 110 8.46 5.73 0.08
CA THR A 110 8.21 7.17 -0.14
C THR A 110 7.65 7.47 -1.53
N HIS A 111 7.04 8.65 -1.70
CA HIS A 111 6.55 9.09 -3.01
C HIS A 111 7.62 9.06 -4.11
N HIS A 112 8.84 9.53 -3.82
CA HIS A 112 9.93 9.51 -4.81
C HIS A 112 10.30 8.08 -5.24
N GLN A 113 10.35 7.13 -4.31
CA GLN A 113 10.61 5.72 -4.62
C GLN A 113 9.46 5.12 -5.45
N ARG A 114 8.21 5.45 -5.13
CA ARG A 114 7.04 5.03 -5.93
C ARG A 114 7.13 5.58 -7.36
N VAL A 115 7.40 6.87 -7.53
CA VAL A 115 7.52 7.50 -8.85
C VAL A 115 8.67 6.90 -9.66
N HIS A 116 9.81 6.63 -9.02
CA HIS A 116 10.93 5.94 -9.67
C HIS A 116 10.51 4.56 -10.19
N ALA A 117 9.86 3.74 -9.36
CA ALA A 117 9.37 2.41 -9.78
C ALA A 117 8.31 2.49 -10.88
N ILE A 118 7.38 3.47 -10.79
CA ILE A 118 6.36 3.71 -11.82
C ILE A 118 7.01 4.04 -13.17
N ASN A 119 8.02 4.91 -13.19
CA ASN A 119 8.66 5.34 -14.44
C ASN A 119 9.62 4.30 -15.02
N ALA A 120 10.04 3.31 -14.23
CA ALA A 120 10.96 2.28 -14.65
C ALA A 120 10.27 1.16 -15.47
N THR A 121 11.10 0.43 -16.23
CA THR A 121 10.67 -0.83 -16.85
C THR A 121 10.29 -1.85 -15.77
N ARG A 122 9.49 -2.87 -16.10
CA ARG A 122 9.07 -3.89 -15.13
C ARG A 122 10.26 -4.57 -14.45
N THR A 123 11.28 -4.96 -15.21
CA THR A 123 12.50 -5.59 -14.69
C THR A 123 13.29 -4.65 -13.79
N THR A 124 13.49 -3.40 -14.22
CA THR A 124 14.23 -2.40 -13.43
C THR A 124 13.49 -2.05 -12.14
N ALA A 125 12.17 -1.86 -12.20
CA ALA A 125 11.33 -1.59 -11.05
C ALA A 125 11.38 -2.75 -10.04
N LYS A 126 11.29 -3.99 -10.52
CA LYS A 126 11.39 -5.18 -9.68
C LYS A 126 12.72 -5.24 -8.93
N THR A 127 13.85 -5.15 -9.64
CA THR A 127 15.18 -5.16 -9.01
C THR A 127 15.35 -4.03 -8.00
N TYR A 128 14.85 -2.83 -8.33
CA TYR A 128 14.89 -1.68 -7.43
C TYR A 128 14.10 -1.93 -6.14
N LEU A 129 12.86 -2.43 -6.26
CA LEU A 129 11.98 -2.69 -5.11
C LEU A 129 12.48 -3.85 -4.24
N GLU A 130 13.04 -4.90 -4.85
CA GLU A 130 13.67 -6.00 -4.12
C GLU A 130 14.86 -5.52 -3.29
N ASN A 131 15.70 -4.64 -3.85
CA ASN A 131 16.82 -4.05 -3.12
C ASN A 131 16.35 -3.12 -2.00
N LEU A 132 15.31 -2.32 -2.23
CA LEU A 132 14.70 -1.51 -1.18
C LEU A 132 14.17 -2.36 -0.03
N SER A 133 13.43 -3.42 -0.33
CA SER A 133 12.88 -4.34 0.68
C SER A 133 13.98 -5.03 1.49
N LYS A 134 15.07 -5.47 0.85
CA LYS A 134 16.25 -6.02 1.54
C LYS A 134 16.91 -5.01 2.47
N ASN A 135 17.06 -3.77 2.04
CA ASN A 135 17.67 -2.71 2.85
C ASN A 135 16.80 -2.32 4.06
N ILE A 136 15.48 -2.24 3.86
CA ILE A 136 14.51 -2.02 4.94
C ILE A 136 14.59 -3.15 5.97
N SER A 137 14.63 -4.40 5.50
CA SER A 137 14.73 -5.59 6.37
C SER A 137 16.06 -5.64 7.12
N ALA A 138 17.16 -5.21 6.50
CA ALA A 138 18.48 -5.14 7.12
C ALA A 138 18.57 -4.03 8.19
N GLN A 139 17.83 -2.93 8.02
CA GLN A 139 17.74 -1.85 9.01
C GLN A 139 16.85 -2.20 10.22
N LYS A 140 16.00 -3.24 10.12
CA LYS A 140 15.17 -3.76 11.22
C LYS A 140 15.84 -4.86 12.05
N GLN A 141 17.15 -5.08 11.92
CA GLN A 141 17.84 -5.97 12.87
C GLN A 141 17.72 -5.38 14.29
N PRO A 142 17.27 -6.16 15.29
CA PRO A 142 17.10 -5.68 16.65
C PRO A 142 18.42 -5.12 17.16
N VAL A 143 18.38 -3.86 17.58
CA VAL A 143 19.56 -3.06 17.93
C VAL A 143 20.16 -3.52 19.27
N ASP A 144 19.36 -4.23 20.07
CA ASP A 144 19.76 -4.68 21.40
C ASP A 144 19.27 -6.11 21.73
N GLU A 145 20.11 -6.81 22.50
CA GLU A 145 20.00 -8.23 22.82
C GLU A 145 18.65 -8.72 23.39
N PRO A 146 17.93 -7.98 24.25
CA PRO A 146 16.60 -8.40 24.71
C PRO A 146 15.54 -8.40 23.60
N GLU A 147 15.63 -7.47 22.65
CA GLU A 147 14.72 -7.42 21.50
C GLU A 147 15.01 -8.58 20.55
N ARG A 148 16.29 -8.91 20.36
CA ARG A 148 16.73 -10.09 19.60
C ARG A 148 16.19 -11.40 20.20
N LEU A 149 16.30 -11.57 21.52
CA LEU A 149 15.81 -12.76 22.21
C LEU A 149 14.28 -12.89 22.16
N THR A 150 13.56 -11.76 22.20
CA THR A 150 12.11 -11.74 22.10
C THR A 150 11.65 -12.13 20.69
N HIS A 151 12.31 -11.58 19.67
CA HIS A 151 12.07 -11.90 18.27
C HIS A 151 12.37 -13.38 17.96
N GLU A 152 13.49 -13.90 18.47
CA GLU A 152 13.88 -15.31 18.36
C GLU A 152 12.88 -16.26 19.03
N ARG A 153 12.40 -15.89 20.23
CA ARG A 153 11.41 -16.68 20.97
C ARG A 153 10.07 -16.70 20.24
N PHE A 154 9.67 -15.59 19.64
CA PHE A 154 8.46 -15.49 18.83
C PHE A 154 8.55 -16.35 17.56
N LYS A 155 9.67 -16.28 16.82
CA LYS A 155 9.92 -17.12 15.63
C LYS A 155 9.88 -18.62 15.95
N ARG A 156 10.41 -19.02 17.11
CA ARG A 156 10.38 -20.42 17.57
C ARG A 156 8.98 -20.91 17.96
N LEU A 157 8.14 -20.05 18.53
CA LEU A 157 6.79 -20.42 18.97
C LEU A 157 5.76 -20.40 17.83
N HIS A 158 6.05 -19.68 16.74
CA HIS A 158 5.11 -19.46 15.63
C HIS A 158 5.63 -20.00 14.29
N VAL A 159 6.36 -21.13 14.31
CA VAL A 159 6.99 -21.73 13.12
C VAL A 159 6.01 -22.08 11.97
N ASN A 160 4.70 -22.11 12.26
CA ASN A 160 3.63 -22.44 11.31
C ASN A 160 2.58 -21.31 11.13
N VAL A 161 2.90 -20.06 11.49
CA VAL A 161 1.99 -18.93 11.26
C VAL A 161 2.51 -18.11 10.08
N ASP A 162 1.87 -18.26 8.92
CA ASP A 162 2.05 -17.31 7.82
C ASP A 162 1.71 -15.91 8.33
N ASN A 163 2.59 -14.95 8.07
CA ASN A 163 2.49 -13.55 8.50
C ASN A 163 2.80 -13.25 9.99
N ALA A 164 3.62 -14.08 10.65
CA ALA A 164 4.11 -13.82 12.00
C ALA A 164 4.88 -12.47 12.14
N GLU A 165 5.59 -12.03 11.11
CA GLU A 165 6.35 -10.77 11.13
C GLU A 165 5.45 -9.52 11.16
N GLY A 166 4.26 -9.56 10.55
CA GLY A 166 3.31 -8.44 10.61
C GLY A 166 2.74 -8.20 12.01
N PHE A 167 2.60 -9.26 12.81
CA PHE A 167 2.07 -9.18 14.17
C PHE A 167 3.08 -8.52 15.14
N LEU A 168 4.37 -8.81 14.99
CA LEU A 168 5.42 -8.16 15.79
C LEU A 168 5.52 -6.66 15.53
N GLN A 169 5.28 -6.23 14.29
CA GLN A 169 5.36 -4.82 13.93
C GLN A 169 4.24 -3.98 14.58
N GLN A 170 3.04 -4.54 14.77
CA GLN A 170 1.97 -3.88 15.54
C GLN A 170 2.24 -3.82 17.05
N ALA A 171 2.94 -4.81 17.61
CA ALA A 171 3.22 -4.86 19.04
C ALA A 171 4.26 -3.80 19.48
N VAL A 172 5.24 -3.51 18.62
CA VAL A 172 6.27 -2.49 18.89
C VAL A 172 5.71 -1.07 18.79
N GLU A 173 4.76 -0.83 17.88
CA GLU A 173 4.10 0.47 17.74
C GLU A 173 3.01 0.72 18.81
N GLY A 174 2.58 -0.32 19.54
CA GLY A 174 1.50 -0.28 20.54
C GLY A 174 1.90 0.07 21.98
N HIS A 175 3.17 0.43 22.26
CA HIS A 175 3.63 0.75 23.62
C HIS A 175 3.58 2.24 23.99
N THR A 176 2.57 2.95 23.51
CA THR A 176 2.04 4.13 24.20
C THR A 176 0.55 3.98 24.48
N GLY A 177 0.24 3.07 25.40
CA GLY A 177 -0.96 3.15 26.23
C GLY A 177 -2.13 2.27 25.81
N LEU A 178 -2.14 1.02 26.29
CA LEU A 178 -3.38 0.32 26.63
C LEU A 178 -3.13 -0.53 27.89
N GLU A 179 -3.67 -0.07 29.01
CA GLU A 179 -3.86 -0.87 30.22
C GLU A 179 -4.70 -2.11 29.87
N LEU A 180 -4.06 -3.28 29.85
CA LEU A 180 -4.72 -4.57 29.88
C LEU A 180 -5.37 -4.77 31.26
N LYS A 181 -6.62 -4.31 31.42
CA LYS A 181 -7.51 -4.80 32.48
C LYS A 181 -7.93 -6.23 32.15
N VAL A 182 -7.08 -7.18 32.50
CA VAL A 182 -7.47 -8.58 32.62
C VAL A 182 -8.11 -8.75 34.01
N HIS A 183 -9.43 -8.87 34.06
CA HIS A 183 -10.13 -9.48 35.19
C HIS A 183 -10.99 -10.62 34.64
N GLY A 184 -10.33 -11.76 34.41
CA GLY A 184 -10.98 -13.06 34.45
C GLY A 184 -10.53 -13.76 35.73
N GLN A 185 -11.38 -13.80 36.75
CA GLN A 185 -11.27 -14.82 37.79
C GLN A 185 -12.34 -15.86 37.53
N MET A 186 -11.89 -16.94 36.90
CA MET A 186 -12.53 -18.24 36.92
C MET A 186 -12.65 -18.73 38.36
N SER A 187 -13.86 -19.23 38.65
CA SER A 187 -14.17 -20.08 39.78
C SER A 187 -13.29 -21.34 39.78
N CYS A 188 -12.78 -21.69 40.96
CA CYS A 188 -12.33 -23.04 41.28
C CYS A 188 -12.86 -23.38 42.68
N ASP A 189 -13.91 -24.20 42.71
CA ASP A 189 -14.28 -25.01 43.86
C ASP A 189 -13.25 -26.13 44.04
N THR A 190 -12.63 -26.26 45.22
CA THR A 190 -12.49 -27.56 45.93
C THR A 190 -12.16 -27.35 47.42
N GLN A 191 -13.19 -27.50 48.25
CA GLN A 191 -13.32 -28.27 49.49
C GLN A 191 -12.14 -28.57 50.45
N THR A 192 -12.51 -28.66 51.75
CA THR A 192 -11.90 -29.29 52.95
C THR A 192 -11.57 -28.21 54.02
N ARG A 193 -12.17 -28.15 55.21
CA ARG A 193 -12.77 -29.16 56.10
C ARG A 193 -13.79 -28.49 57.03
#